data_AF-A0A7Y8I3S9-F1
#
_entry.id   AF-A0A7Y8I3S9-F1
#
_cell.length_a   1.000
_cell.length_b   1.000
_cell.length_c   1.000
_cell.angle_alpha   90.00
_cell.angle_beta   90.00
_cell.angle_gamma   90.00
#
_symmetry.space_group_name_H-M   'P 1'
#
loop_
_entity.id
_entity.type
_entity.pdbx_description
1 polymer ?
#
loop_
_entity_poly.entity_id
_entity_poly.type
_entity_poly.pdbx_seq_one_letter_code
_entity_poly.pdbx_strand_id
1 'polypeptide(L)'
;MQIQQVQPALTAPALESEPRLREAAKDFEALLIGQILRSFRSEIEEGSLAAGGSSAGATMLEFAEQHLAQVLSRQGGLGLHEIIVQGLRRKDDASTLEAEAPGQLALGGPPGA
;
A
#
# COMPACT_ATOMS: atom_id res chain seq x y z
N MET A 1 10.08 -36.49 -16.65
CA MET A 1 10.44 -35.33 -15.79
C MET A 1 9.23 -34.43 -15.68
N GLN A 2 8.34 -34.69 -14.71
CA GLN A 2 7.23 -33.79 -14.41
C GLN A 2 7.74 -32.70 -13.45
N ILE A 3 7.66 -31.45 -13.89
CA ILE A 3 7.91 -30.29 -13.04
C ILE A 3 6.63 -30.07 -12.26
N GLN A 4 6.60 -30.58 -11.02
CA GLN A 4 5.53 -30.28 -10.07
C GLN A 4 5.64 -28.79 -9.73
N GLN A 5 4.74 -27.99 -10.29
CA GLN A 5 4.51 -26.61 -9.88
C GLN A 5 4.03 -26.63 -8.42
N VAL A 6 4.95 -26.36 -7.50
CA VAL A 6 4.62 -26.06 -6.12
C VAL A 6 4.05 -24.66 -6.15
N GLN A 7 2.73 -24.54 -6.27
CA GLN A 7 2.05 -23.28 -6.02
C GLN A 7 2.22 -23.00 -4.53
N PRO A 8 2.93 -21.94 -4.12
CA PRO A 8 2.77 -21.47 -2.76
C PRO A 8 1.31 -21.00 -2.69
N ALA A 9 0.46 -21.82 -2.10
CA ALA A 9 -0.79 -21.35 -1.56
C ALA A 9 -0.38 -20.30 -0.51
N LEU A 10 -0.35 -19.04 -0.94
CA LEU A 10 -0.51 -17.93 -0.03
C LEU A 10 -1.92 -18.11 0.52
N THR A 11 -2.05 -18.98 1.51
CA THR A 11 -3.15 -18.95 2.45
C THR A 11 -3.17 -17.50 2.92
N ALA A 12 -4.07 -16.72 2.33
CA ALA A 12 -4.32 -15.37 2.78
C ALA A 12 -4.66 -15.53 4.26
N PRO A 13 -3.85 -15.00 5.20
CA PRO A 13 -4.30 -14.93 6.56
C PRO A 13 -5.60 -14.12 6.47
N ALA A 14 -6.71 -14.77 6.83
CA ALA A 14 -8.01 -14.12 6.92
C ALA A 14 -7.80 -12.82 7.67
N LEU A 15 -8.01 -11.71 6.96
CA LEU A 15 -7.86 -10.32 7.40
C LEU A 15 -7.59 -10.22 8.89
N GLU A 16 -6.31 -10.18 9.23
CA GLU A 16 -5.90 -9.90 10.60
C GLU A 16 -6.60 -8.61 11.01
N SER A 17 -7.48 -8.75 12.01
CA SER A 17 -8.37 -7.73 12.60
C SER A 17 -8.05 -6.31 12.15
N GLU A 18 -9.01 -5.56 11.59
CA GLU A 18 -8.88 -4.15 11.17
C GLU A 18 -7.85 -3.28 11.95
N PRO A 19 -7.76 -3.34 13.30
CA PRO A 19 -6.69 -2.68 14.05
C PRO A 19 -5.27 -3.04 13.60
N ARG A 20 -4.94 -4.32 13.36
CA ARG A 20 -3.63 -4.78 12.88
C ARG A 20 -3.33 -4.29 11.47
N LEU A 21 -4.33 -4.30 10.58
CA LEU A 21 -4.16 -3.77 9.23
C LEU A 21 -3.84 -2.27 9.25
N ARG A 22 -4.59 -1.53 10.08
CA ARG A 22 -4.38 -0.09 10.29
C ARG A 22 -3.00 0.20 10.88
N GLU A 23 -2.54 -0.60 11.84
CA GLU A 23 -1.21 -0.50 12.43
C GLU A 23 -0.12 -0.75 11.38
N ALA A 24 -0.20 -1.85 10.62
CA ALA A 24 0.75 -2.15 9.55
C ALA A 24 0.80 -1.05 8.46
N ALA A 25 -0.36 -0.45 8.13
CA ALA A 25 -0.42 0.65 7.18
C ALA A 25 0.26 1.93 7.70
N LYS A 26 0.17 2.20 9.02
CA LYS A 26 0.89 3.31 9.67
C LYS A 26 2.41 3.04 9.71
N ASP A 27 2.82 1.81 9.99
CA ASP A 27 4.24 1.43 9.97
C ASP A 27 4.84 1.58 8.58
N PHE A 28 4.10 1.17 7.55
CA PHE A 28 4.50 1.39 6.15
C PHE A 28 4.67 2.87 5.84
N GLU A 29 3.72 3.72 6.25
CA GLU A 29 3.81 5.16 6.06
C GLU A 29 5.05 5.75 6.74
N ALA A 30 5.37 5.31 7.96
CA ALA A 30 6.57 5.76 8.67
C ALA A 30 7.86 5.41 7.91
N LEU A 31 7.95 4.18 7.39
CA LEU A 31 9.10 3.74 6.58
C LEU A 31 9.22 4.54 5.28
N LEU A 32 8.09 4.80 4.62
CA LEU A 32 8.04 5.58 3.39
C LEU A 32 8.49 7.04 3.62
N ILE A 33 7.98 7.69 4.68
CA ILE A 33 8.43 9.04 5.08
C ILE A 33 9.94 9.02 5.34
N GLY A 34 10.43 8.01 6.06
CA GLY A 34 11.86 7.83 6.31
C GLY A 34 12.69 7.74 5.02
N GLN A 35 12.19 7.03 4.01
CA GLN A 35 12.85 6.92 2.71
C GLN A 35 12.82 8.23 1.93
N ILE A 36 11.69 8.96 1.91
CA ILE A 36 11.57 10.27 1.25
C ILE A 36 12.56 11.27 1.87
N LEU A 37 12.61 11.34 3.20
CA LEU A 37 13.53 12.22 3.91
C LEU A 37 15.00 11.85 3.66
N ARG A 38 15.30 10.56 3.48
CA ARG A 38 16.64 10.10 3.11
C ARG A 38 17.01 10.55 1.70
N SER A 39 16.10 10.36 0.73
CA SER A 39 16.29 10.84 -0.64
C SER A 39 16.54 12.34 -0.66
N PHE A 40 15.75 13.16 0.05
CA PHE A 40 16.00 14.61 0.10
C PHE A 40 17.40 14.96 0.64
N ARG A 41 17.85 14.33 1.72
CA ARG A 41 19.21 14.59 2.22
C ARG A 41 20.29 14.13 1.25
N SER A 42 20.12 12.97 0.61
CA SER A 42 21.06 12.48 -0.40
C SER A 42 21.13 13.43 -1.60
N GLU A 43 20.01 13.97 -2.07
CA GLU A 43 19.98 14.96 -3.16
C GLU A 43 20.59 16.31 -2.75
N ILE A 44 20.45 16.73 -1.48
CA ILE A 44 21.12 17.92 -0.95
C ILE A 44 22.64 17.70 -0.90
N GLU A 45 23.10 16.55 -0.42
CA GLU A 45 24.53 16.21 -0.34
C GLU A 45 25.15 16.06 -1.73
N GLU A 46 24.51 15.32 -2.64
CA GLU A 46 24.97 15.12 -4.02
C GLU A 46 24.88 16.42 -4.83
N GLY A 47 23.80 17.19 -4.68
CA GLY A 47 23.64 18.50 -5.33
C GLY A 47 24.63 19.54 -4.82
N SER A 48 24.97 19.52 -3.52
CA SER A 48 25.99 20.38 -2.92
C SER A 48 27.41 19.98 -3.32
N LEU A 49 27.67 18.71 -3.65
CA LEU A 49 28.98 18.22 -4.08
C LEU A 49 29.19 18.26 -5.60
N ALA A 50 28.12 18.15 -6.39
CA ALA A 50 28.18 18.07 -7.86
C ALA A 50 27.92 19.42 -8.55
N ALA A 51 27.15 20.33 -7.95
CA ALA A 51 26.86 21.62 -8.55
C ALA A 51 27.71 22.71 -7.91
N GLY A 52 28.52 23.38 -8.72
CA GLY A 52 28.94 24.77 -8.46
C GLY A 52 27.72 25.71 -8.51
N GLY A 53 26.76 25.50 -7.60
CA GLY A 53 25.68 26.43 -7.23
C GLY A 53 24.68 26.78 -8.32
N SER A 54 23.80 25.86 -8.74
CA SER A 54 22.49 26.31 -9.24
C SER A 54 21.60 26.60 -8.03
N SER A 55 21.66 27.85 -7.54
CA SER A 55 20.88 28.34 -6.38
C SER A 55 19.38 28.04 -6.48
N ALA A 56 18.82 27.93 -7.68
CA ALA A 56 17.40 27.69 -7.90
C ALA A 56 16.95 26.28 -7.46
N GLY A 57 17.78 25.26 -7.66
CA GLY A 57 17.45 23.88 -7.27
C GLY A 57 17.44 23.71 -5.75
N ALA A 58 18.42 24.32 -5.07
CA ALA A 58 18.50 24.32 -3.61
C ALA A 58 17.29 25.03 -2.98
N THR A 59 16.91 26.21 -3.49
CA THR A 59 15.74 26.95 -2.98
C THR A 59 14.42 26.18 -3.17
N MET A 60 14.23 25.50 -4.31
CA MET A 60 13.04 24.68 -4.54
C MET A 60 12.97 23.49 -3.58
N LEU A 61 14.11 22.86 -3.30
CA LEU A 61 14.20 21.74 -2.38
C LEU A 61 13.96 22.17 -0.93
N GLU A 62 14.52 23.29 -0.49
CA GLU A 62 14.24 23.89 0.83
C GLU A 62 12.75 24.20 1.01
N PHE A 63 12.09 24.75 -0.02
CA PHE A 63 10.65 25.01 0.02
C PHE A 63 9.84 23.72 0.13
N ALA A 64 10.23 22.67 -0.61
CA ALA A 64 9.59 21.37 -0.54
C ALA A 64 9.76 20.73 0.86
N GLU A 65 10.94 20.84 1.46
CA GLU A 65 11.22 20.36 2.81
C GLU A 65 10.37 21.09 3.85
N GLN A 66 10.29 22.43 3.78
CA GLN A 66 9.46 23.23 4.68
C GLN A 66 7.99 22.84 4.60
N HIS A 67 7.46 22.65 3.39
CA HIS A 67 6.10 22.20 3.19
C HIS A 67 5.87 20.78 3.73
N LEU A 68 6.79 19.85 3.49
CA LEU A 68 6.71 18.50 4.02
C LEU A 68 6.70 18.52 5.56
N ALA A 69 7.60 19.27 6.19
CA ALA A 69 7.65 19.42 7.64
C ALA A 69 6.34 20.02 8.21
N GLN A 70 5.74 20.97 7.49
CA GLN A 70 4.46 21.56 7.88
C GLN A 70 3.31 20.55 7.80
N VAL A 71 3.28 19.69 6.78
CA VAL A 71 2.30 18.59 6.68
C VAL A 71 2.50 17.59 7.81
N LEU A 72 3.73 17.12 8.01
CA LEU A 72 4.06 16.13 9.04
C LEU A 72 3.74 16.64 10.46
N SER A 73 4.05 17.90 10.77
CA SER A 73 3.75 18.49 12.09
C SER A 73 2.25 18.66 12.36
N ARG A 74 1.46 18.95 11.31
CA ARG A 74 0.00 19.14 11.44
C ARG A 74 -0.78 17.83 11.48
N GLN A 75 -0.35 16.84 10.69
CA GLN A 75 -1.10 15.60 10.47
C GLN A 75 -0.47 14.37 11.14
N GLY A 76 0.77 14.48 11.63
CA GLY A 76 1.50 13.34 12.19
C GLY A 76 1.92 12.30 11.15
N GLY A 77 1.82 12.62 9.85
CA GLY A 77 2.03 11.72 8.72
C GLY A 77 1.56 12.36 7.40
N LEU A 78 1.42 11.55 6.35
CA LEU A 78 0.92 11.94 5.03
C LEU A 78 -0.55 11.52 4.80
N GLY A 79 -1.13 10.72 5.71
CA GLY A 79 -2.47 10.16 5.59
C GLY A 79 -2.58 8.95 4.65
N LEU A 80 -1.44 8.38 4.24
CA LEU A 80 -1.43 7.27 3.27
C LEU A 80 -1.98 5.98 3.86
N HIS A 81 -1.85 5.80 5.18
CA HIS A 81 -2.37 4.61 5.86
C HIS A 81 -3.88 4.44 5.69
N GLU A 82 -4.66 5.53 5.67
CA GLU A 82 -6.11 5.47 5.41
C GLU A 82 -6.41 5.01 3.99
N ILE A 83 -5.66 5.50 3.00
CA ILE A 83 -5.83 5.13 1.59
C ILE A 83 -5.54 3.63 1.41
N ILE A 84 -4.49 3.12 2.07
CA ILE A 84 -4.12 1.70 2.05
C ILE A 84 -5.25 0.86 2.66
N VAL A 85 -5.74 1.22 3.85
CA VAL A 85 -6.83 0.51 4.53
C VAL A 85 -8.11 0.52 3.67
N GLN A 86 -8.47 1.66 3.08
CA GLN A 86 -9.64 1.78 2.21
C GLN A 86 -9.51 0.98 0.90
N GLY A 87 -8.31 0.94 0.31
CA GLY A 87 -8.03 0.16 -0.90
C GLY A 87 -8.15 -1.34 -0.66
N LEU A 88 -7.63 -1.81 0.46
CA LEU A 88 -7.68 -3.23 0.84
C LEU A 88 -9.09 -3.69 1.17
N ARG A 89 -9.86 -2.89 1.94
CA ARG A 89 -11.29 -3.14 2.20
C ARG A 89 -12.10 -3.37 0.92
N ARG A 90 -11.90 -2.50 -0.09
CA ARG A 90 -12.59 -2.60 -1.38
C ARG A 90 -12.28 -3.90 -2.12
N LYS A 91 -11.08 -4.44 -1.95
CA LYS A 91 -10.64 -5.71 -2.55
C LYS A 91 -11.28 -6.91 -1.85
N ASP A 92 -11.49 -6.83 -0.55
CA ASP A 92 -12.17 -7.87 0.23
C ASP A 92 -13.67 -7.92 -0.11
N ASP A 93 -14.31 -6.76 -0.25
CA ASP A 93 -15.71 -6.67 -0.68
C ASP A 93 -15.90 -7.24 -2.10
N ALA A 94 -14.98 -6.94 -3.02
CA ALA A 94 -15.03 -7.46 -4.40
C ALA A 94 -14.79 -8.98 -4.48
N SER A 95 -13.99 -9.56 -3.58
CA SER A 95 -13.72 -11.00 -3.56
C SER A 95 -14.84 -11.82 -2.90
N THR A 96 -15.71 -11.19 -2.11
CA THR A 96 -16.88 -11.85 -1.49
C THR A 96 -18.05 -12.01 -2.47
N LEU A 97 -18.15 -11.15 -3.49
CA LEU A 97 -19.26 -11.16 -4.47
C LEU A 97 -19.16 -12.26 -5.54
N GLU A 98 -18.01 -12.92 -5.69
CA GLU A 98 -17.83 -14.04 -6.65
C GLU A 98 -18.10 -15.43 -6.03
N ALA A 99 -18.39 -15.51 -4.73
CA ALA A 99 -18.59 -16.78 -4.02
C ALA A 99 -20.06 -17.26 -3.92
N GLU A 100 -21.04 -16.42 -4.30
CA GLU A 100 -22.46 -16.79 -4.30
C GLU A 100 -23.06 -16.76 -5.71
N ALA A 101 -22.66 -17.70 -6.55
CA ALA A 101 -23.47 -18.12 -7.68
C ALA A 101 -24.43 -19.22 -7.19
N PRO A 102 -25.75 -18.97 -7.06
CA PRO A 102 -26.69 -19.96 -6.57
C PRO A 102 -26.75 -21.14 -7.55
N GLY A 103 -26.40 -22.32 -7.03
CA GLY A 103 -26.60 -23.60 -7.68
C GLY A 103 -28.07 -23.81 -8.00
N GLN A 104 -28.44 -23.55 -9.26
CA GLN A 104 -29.80 -23.74 -9.73
C GLN A 104 -29.79 -24.45 -11.08
N LEU A 105 -29.30 -25.70 -11.10
CA LEU A 105 -29.67 -26.73 -12.10
C LEU A 105 -29.49 -28.13 -11.49
N ALA A 106 -30.32 -28.47 -10.50
CA ALA A 106 -30.51 -29.85 -10.07
C ALA A 106 -32.01 -30.14 -9.93
N LEU A 107 -32.72 -30.17 -11.06
CA LEU A 107 -33.99 -30.89 -11.17
C LEU A 107 -33.71 -32.15 -11.97
N GLY A 108 -33.39 -33.20 -11.22
CA GLY A 108 -33.33 -34.57 -11.73
C GLY A 108 -34.68 -34.96 -12.32
N GLY A 109 -34.62 -35.69 -13.44
CA GLY A 109 -35.78 -36.41 -13.94
C GLY A 109 -36.25 -37.44 -12.91
N PRO A 110 -37.56 -37.69 -12.80
CA PRO A 110 -38.06 -38.73 -11.91
C PRO A 110 -37.73 -40.13 -12.47
N PRO A 111 -37.21 -41.07 -11.67
CA PRO A 111 -37.27 -42.49 -11.98
C PRO A 111 -38.72 -42.99 -11.79
N GLY A 112 -39.13 -43.89 -12.68
CA GLY A 112 -40.53 -44.23 -12.92
C GLY A 112 -41.32 -44.87 -11.76
N ALA A 113 -42.63 -44.84 -11.96
CA ALA A 113 -43.60 -45.84 -11.52
C ALA A 113 -44.56 -46.10 -12.70
#